data_AF-A0A7Y3M706-F1
#
_entry.id   AF-A0A7Y3M706-F1
#
_cell.length_a   1.000
_cell.length_b   1.000
_cell.length_c   1.000
_cell.angle_alpha   90.00
_cell.angle_beta   90.00
_cell.angle_gamma   90.00
#
_symmetry.space_group_name_H-M   'P 1'
#
loop_
_entity.id
_entity.type
_entity.pdbx_description
1 polymer ?
#
loop_
_entity_poly.entity_id
_entity_poly.type
_entity_poly.pdbx_seq_one_letter_code
_entity_poly.pdbx_strand_id
1 'polypeptide(L)' 'MEKGNRVVADGFDALVRDATEAGVSEDVVGRLVLDRVVQLWRQNRSAEDIRSELLFIAENIDPDTDYAFMRP' A
#
# COMPACT_ATOMS: atom_id res chain seq x y z
N MET A 1 -4.67 -4.18 15.59
CA MET A 1 -3.63 -3.67 14.68
C MET A 1 -3.02 -4.81 13.89
N GLU A 2 -2.56 -5.90 14.53
CA GLU A 2 -2.13 -7.13 13.85
C GLU A 2 -3.22 -7.78 12.97
N LYS A 3 -4.47 -7.84 13.46
CA LYS A 3 -5.62 -8.30 12.64
C LYS A 3 -5.85 -7.43 11.40
N GLY A 4 -5.59 -6.13 11.48
CA GLY A 4 -5.76 -5.20 10.37
C GLY A 4 -4.70 -5.41 9.29
N ASN A 5 -3.44 -5.55 9.71
CA ASN A 5 -2.32 -5.87 8.82
C ASN A 5 -2.60 -7.18 8.05
N ARG A 6 -2.97 -8.25 8.78
CA ARG A 6 -3.28 -9.55 8.15
C ARG A 6 -4.41 -9.47 7.11
N VAL A 7 -5.52 -8.80 7.44
CA VAL A 7 -6.64 -8.65 6.49
C VAL A 7 -6.21 -7.91 5.22
N VAL A 8 -5.36 -6.89 5.34
CA VAL A 8 -4.86 -6.13 4.20
C VAL A 8 -3.87 -6.97 3.38
N ALA A 9 -2.96 -7.69 4.03
CA ALA A 9 -2.00 -8.57 3.35
C ALA A 9 -2.72 -9.68 2.56
N ASP A 10 -3.62 -10.42 3.21
CA ASP A 10 -4.39 -11.49 2.56
C ASP A 10 -5.21 -10.96 1.36
N GLY A 11 -5.81 -9.78 1.51
CA GLY A 11 -6.57 -9.13 0.45
C GLY A 11 -5.69 -8.63 -0.71
N PHE A 12 -4.50 -8.11 -0.42
CA PHE A 12 -3.54 -7.67 -1.42
C PHE A 12 -2.99 -8.86 -2.22
N ASP A 13 -2.64 -9.95 -1.56
CA ASP A 13 -2.16 -11.18 -2.21
C ASP A 13 -3.23 -11.77 -3.13
N ALA A 14 -4.49 -11.78 -2.69
CA ALA A 14 -5.61 -12.19 -3.53
C ALA A 14 -5.76 -11.28 -4.77
N LEU A 15 -5.66 -9.96 -4.60
CA LEU A 15 -5.75 -9.01 -5.70
C LEU A 15 -4.61 -9.20 -6.71
N VAL A 16 -3.38 -9.38 -6.25
CA VAL A 16 -2.21 -9.60 -7.12
C VAL A 16 -2.37 -10.90 -7.91
N ARG A 17 -2.79 -11.99 -7.26
CA ARG A 17 -3.07 -13.27 -7.94
C ARG A 17 -4.15 -13.10 -9.01
N ASP A 18 -5.30 -12.53 -8.67
CA ASP A 18 -6.42 -12.42 -9.61
C ASP A 18 -6.06 -11.53 -10.83
N ALA A 19 -5.26 -10.47 -10.60
CA ALA A 19 -4.79 -9.59 -11.68
C ALA A 19 -3.74 -10.24 -12.58
N THR A 20 -2.81 -11.00 -12.00
CA THR A 20 -1.80 -11.74 -12.77
C THR A 20 -2.43 -12.88 -13.59
N GLU A 21 -3.43 -13.58 -13.06
CA GLU A 21 -4.25 -14.56 -13.80
C GLU A 21 -4.99 -13.91 -14.98
N ALA A 22 -5.38 -12.64 -14.84
CA ALA A 22 -5.97 -11.84 -15.92
C ALA A 22 -4.93 -11.26 -16.92
N GLY A 23 -3.64 -11.57 -16.75
CA GLY A 23 -2.57 -11.10 -17.64
C GLY A 23 -2.06 -9.68 -17.36
N VAL A 24 -2.40 -9.11 -16.20
CA VAL A 24 -1.88 -7.80 -15.76
C VAL A 24 -0.55 -8.02 -15.04
N SER A 25 0.49 -7.27 -15.43
CA SER A 25 1.80 -7.39 -14.77
C SER A 25 1.78 -6.82 -13.34
N GLU A 26 2.60 -7.37 -12.46
CA GLU A 26 2.70 -6.93 -11.06
C GLU A 26 3.06 -5.44 -10.92
N ASP A 27 3.92 -4.88 -11.79
CA ASP A 27 4.22 -3.43 -11.81
C ASP A 27 2.96 -2.60 -12.09
N VAL A 28 2.13 -3.04 -13.04
CA VAL A 28 0.87 -2.35 -13.36
C VAL A 28 -0.11 -2.48 -12.19
N VAL A 29 -0.20 -3.65 -11.56
CA VAL A 29 -1.01 -3.85 -10.36
C VAL A 29 -0.59 -2.90 -9.24
N GLY A 30 0.71 -2.81 -8.95
CA GLY A 30 1.25 -1.91 -7.93
C GLY A 30 0.88 -0.45 -8.18
N ARG A 31 1.01 0.02 -9.43
CA ARG A 31 0.61 1.38 -9.82
C ARG A 31 -0.88 1.64 -9.64
N LEU A 32 -1.73 0.69 -10.04
CA LEU A 32 -3.19 0.80 -9.90
C LEU A 32 -3.62 0.80 -8.43
N VAL A 33 -3.00 -0.03 -7.59
CA VAL A 33 -3.27 -0.05 -6.15
C VAL A 33 -2.84 1.27 -5.51
N LEU A 34 -1.65 1.79 -5.85
CA LEU A 34 -1.17 3.07 -5.34
C LEU A 34 -2.12 4.24 -5.71
N ASP A 35 -2.63 4.26 -6.95
CA ASP A 35 -3.63 5.24 -7.38
C ASP A 35 -4.90 5.20 -6.50
N ARG A 36 -5.42 4.00 -6.19
CA ARG A 36 -6.57 3.83 -5.28
C ARG A 36 -6.28 4.30 -3.85
N VAL A 37 -5.08 4.01 -3.33
CA VAL A 37 -4.66 4.48 -1.99
C VAL A 37 -4.59 6.01 -1.95
N VAL A 38 -3.98 6.64 -2.96
CA VAL A 38 -3.89 8.11 -3.05
C VAL A 38 -5.28 8.72 -3.18
N GLN A 39 -6.17 8.17 -4.01
CA GLN A 39 -7.57 8.61 -4.11
C GLN A 39 -8.30 8.55 -2.77
N LEU A 40 -8.11 7.46 -2.00
CA LEU A 40 -8.70 7.30 -0.67
C LEU A 40 -8.16 8.36 0.31
N TRP A 41 -6.85 8.57 0.37
CA TRP A 41 -6.24 9.56 1.27
C TRP A 41 -6.62 10.99 0.92
N ARG A 42 -6.75 11.32 -0.38
CA ARG A 42 -7.15 12.66 -0.85
C ARG A 42 -8.52 13.12 -0.35
N GLN A 43 -9.35 12.20 0.15
CA GLN A 43 -10.64 12.55 0.77
C GLN A 43 -10.45 13.36 2.06
N ASN A 44 -9.38 13.10 2.82
CA ASN A 44 -9.17 13.65 4.16
C ASN A 44 -7.75 14.19 4.42
N ARG A 45 -6.81 14.05 3.47
CA ARG A 45 -5.42 14.49 3.58
C ARG A 45 -5.01 15.44 2.47
N SER A 46 -4.12 16.38 2.79
CA SER A 46 -3.52 17.25 1.78
C SER A 46 -2.56 16.47 0.87
N ALA A 47 -2.19 17.05 -0.27
CA ALA A 47 -1.22 16.42 -1.16
C ALA A 47 0.18 16.39 -0.53
N GLU A 48 0.49 17.38 0.31
CA GLU A 48 1.75 17.46 1.06
C GLU A 48 1.84 16.34 2.10
N ASP A 49 0.78 16.10 2.87
CA ASP A 49 0.74 15.01 3.85
C ASP A 49 0.90 13.64 3.18
N ILE A 50 0.22 13.44 2.05
CA ILE A 50 0.33 12.19 1.27
C ILE A 50 1.75 12.00 0.75
N ARG A 51 2.36 13.05 0.22
CA ARG A 51 3.75 12.99 -0.25
C ARG A 51 4.71 12.61 0.88
N SER A 52 4.59 13.25 2.04
CA SER A 52 5.44 12.98 3.19
C SER A 52 5.29 11.55 3.69
N GLU A 53 4.05 11.04 3.75
CA GLU A 53 3.77 9.64 4.11
C GLU A 53 4.37 8.65 3.11
N LEU A 54 4.19 8.87 1.81
CA LEU A 54 4.76 7.99 0.78
C LEU A 54 6.29 7.97 0.80
N LEU A 55 6.91 9.13 0.98
CA LEU A 55 8.36 9.24 1.11
C LEU A 55 8.85 8.46 2.35
N PHE A 56 8.20 8.65 3.49
CA PHE A 56 8.53 7.92 4.71
C PHE A 56 8.43 6.40 4.50
N ILE A 57 7.35 5.90 3.90
CA ILE A 57 7.20 4.47 3.61
C ILE A 57 8.30 3.98 2.67
N ALA A 58 8.58 4.71 1.57
CA ALA A 58 9.60 4.31 0.61
C ALA A 58 11.01 4.25 1.22
N GLU A 59 11.29 5.09 2.22
CA GLU A 59 12.59 5.13 2.90
C GLU A 59 12.71 4.12 4.05
N ASN A 60 11.58 3.62 4.58
CA ASN A 60 11.55 2.80 5.81
C ASN A 60 10.89 1.42 5.64
N ILE A 61 10.45 1.05 4.43
CA ILE A 61 9.93 -0.28 4.17
C ILE A 61 11.11 -1.28 4.18
N ASP A 62 11.19 -2.06 5.23
CA ASP A 62 12.16 -3.15 5.37
C ASP A 62 11.45 -4.46 4.99
N PRO A 63 11.94 -5.21 3.99
CA PRO A 63 11.36 -6.49 3.60
C PRO A 63 11.42 -7.54 4.71
N ASP A 64 12.26 -7.36 5.73
CA ASP A 64 12.46 -8.29 6.84
C ASP A 64 11.87 -7.79 8.18
N THR A 65 11.40 -6.53 8.26
CA THR A 65 10.90 -5.94 9.51
C THR A 65 9.49 -5.38 9.34
N ASP A 66 8.55 -5.95 10.11
CA ASP A 66 7.15 -5.52 10.20
C ASP A 66 7.08 -4.15 10.92
N TYR A 67 7.38 -3.06 10.21
CA TYR A 67 7.31 -1.67 10.71
C TYR A 67 5.85 -1.21 10.88
N ALA A 68 5.08 -1.93 11.68
CA ALA A 68 3.70 -1.58 12.00
C ALA A 68 3.60 -0.34 12.92
N PHE A 69 4.68 0.08 13.58
CA PHE A 69 4.60 1.12 14.61
C PHE A 69 5.88 1.92 14.80
N MET A 70 6.02 3.01 14.07
CA MET A 70 6.43 4.31 14.63
C MET A 70 5.99 5.40 13.65
N ARG A 71 4.73 5.83 13.77
CA ARG A 71 4.28 7.13 13.24
C ARG A 71 4.14 8.07 14.44
N PRO A 72 4.58 9.35 14.36
CA PRO A 72 4.15 10.39 15.30
C PRO A 72 2.64 10.61 15.24
#